data_AF-A0A966SI01-F1
#
_entry.id   AF-A0A966SI01-F1
#
_cell.length_a   1.000
_cell.length_b   1.000
_cell.length_c   1.000
_cell.angle_alpha   90.00
_cell.angle_beta   90.00
_cell.angle_gamma   90.00
#
_symmetry.space_group_name_H-M   'P 1'
#
loop_
_entity.id
_entity.type
_entity.pdbx_description
1 polymer ?
#
loop_
_entity_poly.entity_id
_entity_poly.type
_entity_poly.pdbx_seq_one_letter_code
_entity_poly.pdbx_strand_id
1 'polypeptide(L)' 'TGGLDDSVVDLTESEERADGIKFTEFTSRALTGAIRKALVLYRTPELLAQMRRNAMTADFSWSRTTEAYTRVYQRALA' A
#
# COMPACT_ATOMS: atom_id res chain seq x y z
N THR A 1 -1.29 7.74 7.85
CA THR A 1 -1.56 6.67 8.83
C THR A 1 -2.99 6.21 8.70
N GLY A 2 -3.20 4.91 8.59
CA GLY A 2 -4.49 4.30 8.27
C GLY A 2 -4.31 3.13 7.29
N GLY A 3 -5.34 2.30 7.15
CA GLY A 3 -5.21 0.99 6.50
C GLY A 3 -4.49 0.98 5.15
N LEU A 4 -4.74 1.94 4.26
CA LEU A 4 -4.06 2.02 2.96
C LEU A 4 -2.58 2.39 3.07
N ASP A 5 -2.24 3.32 3.96
CA ASP A 5 -0.87 3.78 4.19
C ASP A 5 -0.01 2.67 4.82
N ASP A 6 -0.64 1.87 5.69
CA ASP A 6 0.01 0.78 6.41
C ASP A 6 0.09 -0.54 5.60
N SER A 7 -0.76 -0.71 4.58
CA SER A 7 -0.90 -1.98 3.85
C SER A 7 -0.20 -2.01 2.50
N VAL A 8 -0.19 -0.88 1.78
CA VAL A 8 0.44 -0.80 0.46
C VAL A 8 1.96 -0.72 0.64
N VAL A 9 2.73 -1.17 -0.34
CA VAL A 9 4.18 -0.97 -0.47
C VAL A 9 4.42 -0.30 -1.81
N ASP A 10 4.90 0.94 -1.80
CA ASP A 10 5.23 1.67 -3.02
C ASP A 10 6.56 1.18 -3.61
N LEU A 11 6.71 1.31 -4.94
CA LEU A 11 7.96 1.00 -5.65
C LEU A 11 9.19 1.71 -5.07
N THR A 12 9.00 2.92 -4.54
CA THR A 12 10.09 3.68 -3.90
C THR A 12 10.49 3.14 -2.52
N GLU A 13 9.63 2.33 -1.89
CA GLU A 13 9.92 1.66 -0.61
C GLU A 13 10.61 0.30 -0.86
N SER A 14 10.16 -0.46 -1.86
CA SER A 14 10.76 -1.73 -2.26
C SER A 14 10.24 -2.16 -3.64
N GLU A 15 11.11 -2.26 -4.64
CA GLU A 15 10.72 -2.73 -5.98
C GLU A 15 10.24 -4.20 -5.96
N GLU A 16 10.92 -5.05 -5.18
CA GLU A 16 10.60 -6.47 -5.05
C GLU A 16 9.23 -6.71 -4.42
N ARG A 17 8.90 -5.95 -3.36
CA ARG A 17 7.67 -6.11 -2.57
C ARG A 17 6.56 -5.15 -2.96
N ALA A 18 6.78 -4.28 -3.95
CA ALA A 18 5.80 -3.29 -4.34
C ALA A 18 4.48 -3.95 -4.72
N ASP A 19 3.38 -3.42 -4.19
CA ASP A 19 2.02 -3.88 -4.46
C ASP A 19 1.06 -2.73 -4.84
N GLY A 20 1.54 -1.49 -4.84
CA GLY A 20 0.73 -0.34 -5.21
C GLY A 20 1.50 0.95 -5.37
N ILE A 21 0.74 2.05 -5.47
CA ILE A 21 1.26 3.40 -5.63
C ILE A 21 0.73 4.26 -4.50
N LYS A 22 1.64 4.89 -3.75
CA LYS A 22 1.30 5.81 -2.67
C LYS A 22 1.67 7.24 -3.02
N PHE A 23 0.94 8.17 -2.40
CA PHE A 23 1.35 9.56 -2.22
C PHE A 23 0.85 10.03 -0.86
N THR A 24 1.69 10.75 -0.14
CA THR A 24 1.44 11.05 1.28
C THR A 24 0.73 12.38 1.48
N GLU A 25 1.08 13.40 0.70
CA GLU A 25 0.45 14.71 0.82
C GLU A 25 -0.92 14.73 0.15
N PHE A 26 -1.93 15.28 0.83
CA PHE A 26 -3.25 15.51 0.25
C PHE A 26 -3.24 16.77 -0.64
N THR A 27 -2.40 16.76 -1.67
CA THR A 27 -2.25 17.87 -2.63
C THR A 27 -2.38 17.39 -4.07
N SER A 28 -2.84 18.29 -4.95
CA SER A 28 -2.93 18.02 -6.39
C SER A 28 -1.55 17.68 -7.00
N ARG A 29 -0.48 18.27 -6.48
CA ARG A 29 0.89 18.00 -6.88
C ARG A 29 1.29 16.56 -6.59
N ALA A 30 1.03 16.08 -5.38
CA ALA A 30 1.35 14.71 -4.98
C ALA A 30 0.53 13.68 -5.79
N LEU A 31 -0.76 13.95 -6.00
CA LEU A 31 -1.62 13.13 -6.86
C LEU A 31 -1.10 13.08 -8.32
N THR A 32 -0.70 14.23 -8.87
CA THR A 32 -0.10 14.29 -10.22
C THR A 32 1.18 13.45 -10.30
N GLY A 33 2.00 13.46 -9.25
CA GLY A 33 3.17 12.59 -9.12
C GLY A 33 2.80 11.11 -9.15
N ALA A 34 1.79 10.69 -8.38
CA ALA A 34 1.30 9.31 -8.37
C ALA A 34 0.77 8.86 -9.74
N ILE A 35 0.03 9.72 -10.45
CA ILE A 35 -0.46 9.42 -11.81
C ILE A 35 0.71 9.23 -12.77
N ARG A 36 1.76 10.07 -12.69
CA ARG A 36 2.97 9.90 -13.51
C ARG A 36 3.68 8.58 -13.20
N LYS A 37 3.81 8.21 -11.92
CA LYS A 37 4.34 6.88 -11.52
C LYS A 37 3.52 5.75 -12.15
N ALA A 38 2.19 5.85 -12.13
CA ALA A 38 1.30 4.86 -12.74
C ALA A 38 1.49 4.74 -14.25
N LEU A 39 1.67 5.86 -14.97
CA LEU A 39 1.92 5.85 -16.41
C LEU A 39 3.27 5.24 -16.77
N VAL A 40 4.32 5.48 -15.97
CA VAL A 40 5.62 4.84 -16.15
C VAL A 40 5.50 3.33 -15.93
N LEU A 41 4.89 2.92 -14.81
CA LEU A 41 4.65 1.51 -14.51
C LEU A 41 3.86 0.81 -15.61
N TYR A 42 2.81 1.44 -16.14
CA TYR A 42 1.99 0.88 -17.21
C TYR A 42 2.80 0.61 -18.49
N ARG A 43 3.86 1.38 -18.74
CA ARG A 43 4.78 1.21 -19.87
C ARG A 43 5.89 0.18 -19.61
N THR A 44 5.94 -0.42 -18.42
CA THR A 44 6.91 -1.45 -18.03
C THR A 44 6.17 -2.75 -17.67
N PRO A 45 5.82 -3.59 -18.67
CA PRO A 45 4.95 -4.74 -18.48
C PRO A 45 5.43 -5.74 -17.41
N GLU A 46 6.74 -5.95 -17.32
CA GLU A 46 7.36 -6.90 -16.40
C GLU A 46 7.16 -6.44 -14.95
N LEU A 47 7.46 -5.16 -14.68
CA LEU A 47 7.28 -4.54 -13.38
C LEU A 47 5.79 -4.47 -13.00
N LEU A 48 4.93 -4.12 -13.95
CA LEU A 48 3.48 -4.11 -13.74
C LEU A 48 2.94 -5.50 -13.40
N ALA A 49 3.42 -6.54 -14.08
CA ALA A 49 3.02 -7.92 -13.81
C ALA A 49 3.50 -8.38 -12.43
N GLN A 50 4.72 -8.01 -12.02
CA GLN A 50 5.22 -8.30 -10.67
C GLN A 50 4.39 -7.61 -9.60
N MET A 51 4.18 -6.29 -9.74
CA MET A 51 3.42 -5.51 -8.76
C MET A 51 1.97 -6.02 -8.63
N ARG A 52 1.35 -6.40 -9.76
CA ARG A 52 0.01 -7.03 -9.74
C ARG A 52 0.00 -8.37 -9.02
N ARG A 53 1.01 -9.23 -9.23
CA ARG A 53 1.11 -10.50 -8.50
C ARG A 53 1.21 -10.25 -6.99
N ASN A 54 2.12 -9.38 -6.58
CA ASN A 54 2.29 -9.01 -5.17
C ASN A 54 0.96 -8.54 -4.56
N ALA A 55 0.27 -7.61 -5.23
CA ALA A 55 -1.02 -7.09 -4.80
C ALA A 55 -2.10 -8.17 -4.68
N MET A 56 -2.18 -9.09 -5.65
CA MET A 56 -3.16 -10.18 -5.62
C MET A 56 -2.85 -11.25 -4.58
N THR A 57 -1.60 -11.37 -4.13
CA THR A 57 -1.17 -12.29 -3.07
C THR A 57 -1.12 -11.64 -1.69
N ALA A 58 -1.33 -10.34 -1.58
CA ALA A 58 -1.31 -9.63 -0.32
C ALA A 58 -2.51 -10.03 0.57
N ASP A 59 -2.23 -10.25 1.85
CA ASP A 59 -3.26 -10.59 2.82
C ASP A 59 -3.99 -9.32 3.30
N PHE A 60 -5.25 -9.16 2.87
CA PHE A 60 -6.16 -8.09 3.30
C PHE A 60 -7.23 -8.59 4.29
N SER A 61 -6.99 -9.72 4.96
CA SER A 61 -7.92 -10.29 5.93
C SER A 61 -8.14 -9.36 7.13
N TRP A 62 -9.36 -9.40 7.67
CA TRP A 62 -9.71 -8.71 8.92
C TRP A 62 -8.84 -9.17 10.10
N SER A 63 -8.39 -10.43 10.11
CA SER A 63 -7.46 -10.94 11.13
C SER A 63 -6.17 -10.14 11.20
N ARG A 64 -5.61 -9.72 10.06
CA ARG A 64 -4.38 -8.93 10.01
C ARG A 64 -4.55 -7.54 10.62
N THR A 65 -5.71 -6.90 10.42
CA THR A 65 -5.93 -5.50 10.83
C THR A 65 -6.55 -5.38 12.23
N THR A 66 -7.29 -6.39 12.69
CA THR A 66 -8.01 -6.36 13.98
C THR A 66 -7.11 -6.56 15.20
N GLU A 67 -5.93 -7.14 15.05
CA GLU A 67 -5.03 -7.41 16.18
C GLU A 67 -4.59 -6.12 16.90
N ALA A 68 -4.41 -5.03 16.15
CA ALA A 68 -4.12 -3.71 16.73
C ALA A 68 -5.29 -3.20 17.57
N TYR A 69 -6.53 -3.39 17.11
CA TYR A 69 -7.74 -3.01 17.85
C TYR A 69 -7.92 -3.87 19.11
N THR A 70 -7.67 -5.17 19.02
CA THR A 70 -7.70 -6.09 20.18
C THR A 70 -6.73 -5.62 21.26
N ARG A 71 -5.49 -5.25 20.89
CA ARG A 71 -4.50 -4.71 21.84
C ARG A 71 -4.91 -3.40 22.50
N VAL A 72 -5.67 -2.55 21.80
CA VAL A 72 -6.21 -1.30 22.37
C VAL A 72 -7.35 -1.61 23.34
N TYR A 73 -8.29 -2.48 22.95
CA TYR A 73 -9.41 -2.88 23.81
C TYR A 73 -8.96 -3.58 25.08
N GLN A 74 -7.98 -4.49 25.00
CA GLN A 74 -7.40 -5.14 26.17
C GLN A 74 -6.78 -4.15 27.15
N ARG A 75 -6.13 -3.09 26.64
CA ARG A 75 -5.56 -2.02 27.47
C ARG A 75 -6.62 -1.13 28.11
N ALA A 76 -7.77 -0.96 27.47
CA ALA A 76 -8.87 -0.15 28.02
C ALA A 76 -9.69 -0.90 29.08
N LEU A 77 -9.64 -2.23 29.08
CA LEU A 77 -10.33 -3.11 30.05
C LEU A 77 -9.46 -3.49 31.26
N ALA A 78 -8.16 -3.20 31.22
CA ALA A 78 -7.21 -3.40 32.32
C ALA A 78 -7.15 -2.15 33.22
#